data_AF-A0A535XLH8-F1
#
_entry.id   AF-A0A535XLH8-F1
#
_cell.length_a   1.000
_cell.length_b   1.000
_cell.length_c   1.000
_cell.angle_alpha   90.00
_cell.angle_beta   90.00
_cell.angle_gamma   90.00
#
_symmetry.space_group_name_H-M   'P 1'
#
loop_
_entity.id
_entity.type
_entity.pdbx_description
1 polymer ?
#
loop_
_entity_poly.entity_id
_entity_poly.type
_entity_poly.pdbx_seq_one_letter_code
_entity_poly.pdbx_strand_id
1 'polypeptide(L)' 'MSEALQDTYAPNGTCFGCGPRNEKGLRIKSRLAGGDAVVATWHAEKFHEA' A
#
# COMPACT_ATOMS: atom_id res chain seq x y z
N MET A 1 -0.29 15.18 -6.42
CA MET A 1 -0.53 13.93 -5.67
C MET A 1 0.65 13.71 -4.74
N SER A 2 0.43 13.58 -3.43
CA SER A 2 1.48 13.28 -2.45
C SER A 2 2.11 11.91 -2.72
N GLU A 3 3.42 11.76 -2.49
CA GLU A 3 4.10 10.45 -2.53
C GLU A 3 3.46 9.47 -1.54
N ALA A 4 3.53 8.18 -1.87
CA ALA A 4 2.98 7.16 -0.99
C ALA A 4 3.93 6.93 0.20
N LEU A 5 3.38 6.79 1.40
CA LEU A 5 4.17 6.62 2.62
C LEU A 5 5.12 5.41 2.54
N GLN A 6 4.69 4.34 1.86
CA GLN A 6 5.51 3.14 1.69
C GLN A 6 6.76 3.40 0.85
N ASP A 7 6.71 4.30 -0.13
CA ASP A 7 7.86 4.59 -0.98
C ASP A 7 8.95 5.33 -0.19
N THR A 8 8.54 6.21 0.73
CA THR A 8 9.45 6.96 1.61
C THR A 8 9.98 6.12 2.77
N TYR A 9 9.09 5.40 3.47
CA TYR A 9 9.40 4.81 4.78
C TYR A 9 9.56 3.29 4.77
N ALA A 10 9.08 2.61 3.73
CA ALA A 10 9.15 1.15 3.63
C ALA A 10 9.39 0.64 2.20
N PRO A 11 10.38 1.18 1.44
CA PRO A 11 10.57 0.86 0.02
C PRO A 11 10.93 -0.61 -0.23
N ASN A 12 11.37 -1.33 0.81
CA ASN A 12 11.71 -2.75 0.76
C ASN A 12 10.83 -3.61 1.68
N GLY A 13 9.66 -3.10 2.09
CA GLY A 13 8.75 -3.84 2.97
C GLY A 13 8.18 -5.11 2.33
N THR A 14 7.92 -6.12 3.17
CA THR A 14 7.38 -7.44 2.78
C THR A 14 5.97 -7.69 3.34
N CYS A 15 5.39 -6.71 4.03
CA CYS A 15 4.03 -6.76 4.57
C CYS A 15 3.02 -7.19 3.48
N PHE A 16 2.08 -8.07 3.82
CA PHE A 16 1.02 -8.50 2.91
C PHE A 16 0.19 -7.32 2.38
N GLY A 17 -0.14 -6.35 3.24
CA GLY A 17 -0.95 -5.21 2.85
C GLY A 17 -0.21 -4.22 1.94
N CYS A 18 0.93 -3.70 2.38
CA CYS A 18 1.56 -2.54 1.74
C CYS A 18 2.99 -2.78 1.23
N GLY A 19 3.53 -3.98 1.47
CA GLY A 19 4.92 -4.30 1.19
C GLY A 19 5.19 -4.41 -0.31
N PRO A 20 6.02 -3.54 -0.90
CA PRO A 20 6.32 -3.59 -2.34
C PRO A 20 7.04 -4.87 -2.78
N ARG A 21 7.73 -5.55 -1.86
CA ARG A 21 8.43 -6.82 -2.14
C ARG A 21 7.54 -8.05 -2.04
N ASN A 22 6.29 -7.92 -1.60
CA ASN A 22 5.35 -9.03 -1.61
C ASN A 22 4.56 -9.00 -2.92
N GLU A 23 5.02 -9.77 -3.92
CA GLU A 23 4.43 -9.82 -5.26
C GLU A 23 2.94 -10.22 -5.26
N LYS A 24 2.54 -11.03 -4.27
CA LYS A 24 1.15 -11.50 -4.09
C LYS A 24 0.46 -10.84 -2.88
N GLY A 25 1.01 -9.73 -2.39
CA GLY A 25 0.35 -8.87 -1.42
C GLY A 25 -0.54 -7.84 -2.09
N LEU A 26 -1.39 -7.18 -1.31
CA LEU A 26 -2.28 -6.12 -1.79
C LEU A 26 -1.50 -4.93 -2.37
N ARG A 27 -0.25 -4.74 -1.93
CA ARG A 27 0.67 -3.67 -2.35
C ARG A 27 0.02 -2.28 -2.34
N ILE A 28 -0.82 -2.01 -1.33
CA ILE A 28 -1.53 -0.74 -1.19
C ILE A 28 -0.57 0.43 -1.03
N LYS A 29 -0.94 1.57 -1.60
CA LYS A 29 -0.18 2.83 -1.54
C LYS A 29 -0.97 3.88 -0.78
N SER A 30 -0.55 4.13 0.46
CA SER A 30 -1.17 5.08 1.38
C SER A 30 -0.70 6.50 1.09
N ARG A 31 -1.63 7.45 0.92
CA ARG A 31 -1.36 8.86 0.62
C ARG A 31 -2.09 9.76 1.60
N LEU A 32 -1.49 10.90 1.94
CA LEU A 32 -2.15 11.92 2.76
C LEU A 32 -3.29 12.58 1.96
N ALA A 33 -4.49 12.63 2.54
CA ALA A 33 -5.70 13.20 1.95
C ALA A 33 -6.12 14.54 2.58
N GLY A 34 -5.18 15.22 3.27
CA GLY A 34 -5.44 16.45 4.01
C GLY A 34 -5.70 16.18 5.50
N GLY A 35 -5.26 17.11 6.36
CA GLY A 35 -5.21 16.88 7.81
C GLY A 35 -4.41 15.61 8.14
N ASP A 36 -4.92 14.81 9.06
CA ASP A 36 -4.31 13.56 9.52
C ASP A 36 -4.86 12.32 8.78
N ALA A 37 -5.65 12.52 7.71
CA ALA A 37 -6.25 11.42 6.97
C ALA A 37 -5.25 10.76 6.01
N VAL A 38 -5.19 9.43 6.05
CA VAL A 38 -4.42 8.60 5.12
C VAL A 38 -5.36 7.69 4.36
N VAL A 39 -5.31 7.77 3.03
CA VAL A 39 -6.19 7.00 2.14
C VAL A 39 -5.39 6.13 1.19
N ALA A 40 -5.98 5.03 0.74
CA ALA A 40 -5.45 4.20 -0.33
C ALA A 40 -6.61 3.65 -1.17
N THR A 41 -6.39 3.57 -2.48
CA THR A 41 -7.24 2.80 -3.38
C THR A 41 -6.58 1.45 -3.60
N TRP A 42 -7.39 0.39 -3.58
CA TRP A 42 -6.90 -0.97 -3.83
C TRP A 42 -7.93 -1.77 -4.62
N HIS A 43 -7.45 -2.84 -5.27
CA HIS A 43 -8.27 -3.78 -6.01
C HIS A 43 -7.84 -5.21 -5.66
N ALA A 44 -8.80 -6.10 -5.44
CA ALA A 44 -8.53 -7.49 -5.12
C ALA A 44 -8.08 -8.26 -6.37
N GLU A 45 -7.25 -9.28 -6.16
CA GLU A 45 -6.88 -10.25 -7.20
C GLU A 45 -7.46 -11.61 -6.79
N LYS A 46 -7.57 -12.55 -7.73
CA LYS A 46 -8.17 -13.88 -7.45
C LYS A 46 -7.54 -14.58 -6.25
N PHE A 47 -6.22 -14.46 -6.10
CA PHE A 47 -5.46 -15.09 -5.02
C PHE A 47 -5.48 -14.29 -3.70
N HIS A 48 -6.24 -13.19 -3.62
CA HIS A 48 -6.53 -12.45 -2.38
C HIS A 48 -7.84 -12.91 -1.71
N GLU A 49 -8.42 -14.03 -2.16
CA GLU A 49 -9.57 -14.67 -1.51
C GLU A 49 -9.20 -15.21 -0.11
N ALA A 50 -10.20 -15.27 0.78
CA ALA A 50 -10.06 -15.69 2.19
C ALA A 50 -10.44 -17.16 2.40
#